data_AF-A0A931BT73-F1
#
_entry.id   AF-A0A931BT73-F1
#
_cell.length_a   1.000
_cell.length_b   1.000
_cell.length_c   1.000
_cell.angle_alpha   90.00
_cell.angle_beta   90.00
_cell.angle_gamma   90.00
#
_symmetry.space_group_name_H-M   'P 1'
#
loop_
_entity.id
_entity.type
_entity.pdbx_description
1 polymer ?
#
loop_
_entity_poly.entity_id
_entity_poly.type
_entity_poly.pdbx_seq_one_letter_code
_entity_poly.pdbx_strand_id
1 'polypeptide(L)'
;MKLSLIVVFLSVVSLDLFAQDKYAGEYYNYFGSKLKLNSDLTFEQVWHFDLASNWTKGTWKVSKDTIYINIKPVYDTLKLVKNGDSVADSLVLSLDDKAESISAEEYAMSLITSGGQSINSVPERLYYSRKRLMAIDENGKLKKKKVRGVLAKRKHVPWYIKRENK
;
A
#
# COMPACT_ATOMS: atom_id res chain seq x y z
N MET A 1 -26.11 36.43 0.18
CA MET A 1 -24.77 36.09 -0.36
C MET A 1 -23.97 35.11 0.50
N LYS A 2 -23.89 35.28 1.83
CA LYS A 2 -23.15 34.34 2.70
C LYS A 2 -23.81 32.95 2.83
N LEU A 3 -25.14 32.89 2.92
CA LEU A 3 -25.87 31.62 3.07
C LEU A 3 -25.79 30.73 1.81
N SER A 4 -25.91 31.34 0.63
CA SER A 4 -25.80 30.63 -0.65
C SER A 4 -24.40 30.06 -0.90
N LEU A 5 -23.35 30.75 -0.45
CA LEU A 5 -21.96 30.27 -0.55
C LEU A 5 -21.71 29.05 0.36
N ILE A 6 -22.29 29.07 1.57
CA ILE A 6 -22.19 27.94 2.53
C ILE A 6 -22.94 26.71 1.98
N VAL A 7 -24.13 26.89 1.40
CA VAL A 7 -24.90 25.79 0.82
C VAL A 7 -24.17 25.18 -0.39
N VAL A 8 -23.60 26.01 -1.27
CA VAL A 8 -22.78 25.53 -2.39
C VAL A 8 -21.57 24.77 -1.88
N PHE A 9 -20.85 25.31 -0.90
CA PHE A 9 -19.69 24.65 -0.30
C PHE A 9 -20.05 23.29 0.33
N LEU A 10 -21.12 23.21 1.12
CA LEU A 10 -21.59 21.96 1.73
C LEU A 10 -22.00 20.92 0.68
N SER A 11 -22.61 21.36 -0.42
CA SER A 11 -23.02 20.45 -1.50
C SER A 11 -21.83 19.85 -2.25
N VAL A 12 -20.77 20.64 -2.51
CA VAL A 12 -19.55 20.16 -3.18
C VAL A 12 -18.79 19.18 -2.30
N VAL A 13 -18.61 19.50 -1.01
CA VAL A 13 -17.93 18.62 -0.05
C VAL A 13 -18.63 17.26 0.09
N SER A 14 -19.97 17.25 0.04
CA SER A 14 -20.74 16.01 0.15
C SER A 14 -20.54 15.07 -1.05
N LEU A 15 -20.43 15.61 -2.27
CA LEU A 15 -20.25 14.82 -3.49
C LEU A 15 -18.90 14.11 -3.54
N ASP A 16 -17.85 14.75 -3.03
CA ASP A 16 -16.50 14.18 -2.99
C ASP A 16 -16.41 12.97 -2.03
N LEU A 17 -17.15 12.99 -0.93
CA LEU A 17 -17.21 11.87 0.03
C LEU A 17 -17.87 10.63 -0.58
N PHE A 18 -19.01 10.79 -1.27
CA PHE A 18 -19.70 9.68 -1.93
C PHE A 18 -18.90 9.04 -3.07
N ALA A 19 -18.06 9.83 -3.77
CA ALA A 19 -17.20 9.30 -4.82
C ALA A 19 -16.07 8.41 -4.25
N GLN A 20 -15.59 8.70 -3.04
CA GLN A 20 -14.53 7.93 -2.38
C GLN A 20 -15.03 6.59 -1.84
N ASP A 21 -16.26 6.52 -1.32
CA ASP A 21 -16.89 5.29 -0.81
C ASP A 21 -16.95 4.15 -1.84
N LYS A 22 -17.07 4.50 -3.13
CA LYS A 22 -17.03 3.52 -4.23
C LYS A 22 -15.73 2.70 -4.20
N TYR A 23 -14.60 3.34 -3.93
CA TYR A 23 -13.27 2.74 -4.00
C TYR A 23 -12.74 2.34 -2.62
N ALA A 24 -13.07 3.06 -1.56
CA ALA A 24 -12.64 2.75 -0.20
C ALA A 24 -13.11 1.35 0.23
N GLY A 25 -12.31 0.65 1.03
CA GLY A 25 -12.60 -0.68 1.56
C GLY A 25 -11.40 -1.62 1.53
N GLU A 26 -11.64 -2.85 2.00
CA GLU A 26 -10.64 -3.92 1.99
C GLU A 26 -10.71 -4.74 0.70
N TYR A 27 -9.54 -5.10 0.19
CA TYR A 27 -9.36 -5.88 -1.01
C TYR A 27 -8.39 -7.02 -0.73
N TYR A 28 -8.60 -8.18 -1.34
CA TYR A 28 -7.70 -9.33 -1.19
C TYR A 28 -7.47 -10.03 -2.53
N ASN A 29 -6.35 -10.71 -2.66
CA ASN A 29 -6.09 -11.59 -3.80
C ASN A 29 -5.83 -13.04 -3.35
N TYR A 30 -5.72 -13.95 -4.32
CA TYR A 30 -5.43 -15.37 -4.06
C TYR A 30 -3.98 -15.66 -3.64
N PHE A 31 -3.13 -14.63 -3.55
CA PHE A 31 -1.69 -14.74 -3.34
C PHE A 31 -1.25 -14.22 -1.97
N GLY A 32 -2.19 -14.00 -1.04
CA GLY A 32 -1.90 -13.57 0.33
C GLY A 32 -1.83 -12.06 0.52
N SER A 33 -2.03 -11.25 -0.53
CA SER A 33 -2.05 -9.79 -0.40
C SER A 33 -3.42 -9.30 0.06
N LYS A 34 -3.43 -8.37 1.01
CA LYS A 34 -4.57 -7.56 1.43
C LYS A 34 -4.23 -6.09 1.23
N LEU A 35 -5.10 -5.34 0.57
CA LEU A 35 -4.98 -3.90 0.33
C LEU A 35 -6.20 -3.21 0.93
N LYS A 36 -6.00 -2.28 1.85
CA LYS A 36 -7.05 -1.45 2.44
C LYS A 36 -6.91 -0.04 1.89
N LEU A 37 -7.95 0.44 1.21
CA LEU A 37 -8.08 1.83 0.79
C LEU A 37 -8.95 2.55 1.83
N ASN A 38 -8.37 3.39 2.66
CA ASN A 38 -9.09 4.15 3.67
C ASN A 38 -9.80 5.36 3.02
N SER A 39 -10.92 5.80 3.61
CA SER A 39 -11.70 6.94 3.13
C SER A 39 -10.99 8.30 3.28
N ASP A 40 -9.90 8.35 4.04
CA ASP A 40 -9.06 9.55 4.21
C ASP A 40 -7.94 9.64 3.15
N LEU A 41 -8.06 8.90 2.04
CA LEU A 41 -7.08 8.80 0.95
C LEU A 41 -5.74 8.18 1.35
N THR A 42 -5.66 7.52 2.51
CA THR A 42 -4.52 6.66 2.87
C THR A 42 -4.76 5.22 2.46
N PHE A 43 -3.69 4.45 2.30
CA PHE A 43 -3.81 3.00 2.12
C PHE A 43 -2.80 2.26 2.96
N GLU A 44 -3.14 1.01 3.24
CA GLU A 44 -2.25 0.01 3.83
C GLU A 44 -2.32 -1.25 2.98
N GLN A 45 -1.17 -1.86 2.72
CA GLN A 45 -1.09 -3.17 2.13
C GLN A 45 -0.23 -4.06 3.00
N VAL A 46 -0.68 -5.30 3.13
CA VAL A 46 0.10 -6.38 3.71
C VAL A 46 0.10 -7.56 2.75
N TRP A 47 1.22 -8.24 2.67
CA TRP A 47 1.34 -9.54 2.04
C TRP A 47 1.89 -10.51 3.06
N HIS A 48 1.34 -11.72 3.07
CA HIS A 48 1.77 -12.77 3.96
C HIS A 48 1.71 -14.11 3.25
N PHE A 49 2.78 -14.89 3.38
CA PHE A 49 2.86 -16.25 2.91
C PHE A 49 3.83 -17.03 3.79
N ASP A 50 3.29 -18.01 4.53
CA ASP A 50 4.07 -18.82 5.49
C ASP A 50 4.81 -17.92 6.51
N LEU A 51 6.12 -18.08 6.69
CA LEU A 51 6.91 -17.21 7.58
C LEU A 51 7.29 -15.87 6.95
N ALA A 52 6.99 -15.64 5.68
CA ALA A 52 7.34 -14.41 4.98
C ALA A 52 6.19 -13.40 5.03
N SER A 53 6.54 -12.13 5.22
CA SER A 53 5.57 -11.04 5.16
C SER A 53 6.19 -9.77 4.60
N ASN A 54 5.35 -8.88 4.11
CA ASN A 54 5.73 -7.49 3.92
C ASN A 54 4.54 -6.58 4.12
N TRP A 55 4.81 -5.32 4.33
CA TRP A 55 3.80 -4.29 4.44
C TRP A 55 4.22 -3.03 3.69
N THR A 56 3.26 -2.17 3.40
CA THR A 56 3.46 -0.86 2.76
C THR A 56 2.29 0.05 3.06
N LYS A 57 2.57 1.34 3.27
CA LYS A 57 1.53 2.36 3.42
C LYS A 57 1.79 3.56 2.53
N GLY A 58 0.78 4.41 2.41
CA GLY A 58 0.90 5.66 1.67
C GLY A 58 -0.45 6.29 1.41
N THR A 59 -0.55 6.97 0.27
CA THR A 59 -1.75 7.67 -0.16
C THR A 59 -2.25 7.14 -1.49
N TRP A 60 -3.53 7.30 -1.76
CA TRP A 60 -4.11 6.97 -3.06
C TRP A 60 -4.99 8.10 -3.58
N LYS A 61 -5.18 8.14 -4.89
CA LYS A 61 -6.10 9.07 -5.56
C LYS A 61 -6.76 8.39 -6.74
N VAL A 62 -7.87 8.95 -7.21
CA VAL A 62 -8.60 8.43 -8.37
C VAL A 62 -8.55 9.43 -9.51
N SER A 63 -8.33 8.94 -10.72
CA SER A 63 -8.67 9.66 -11.95
C SER A 63 -9.45 8.71 -12.85
N LYS A 64 -10.69 9.10 -13.18
CA LYS A 64 -11.68 8.26 -13.87
C LYS A 64 -11.93 6.95 -13.11
N ASP A 65 -11.48 5.82 -13.68
CA ASP A 65 -11.61 4.49 -13.09
C ASP A 65 -10.27 3.91 -12.63
N THR A 66 -9.22 4.73 -12.63
CA THR A 66 -7.87 4.31 -12.23
C THR A 66 -7.52 4.89 -10.86
N ILE A 67 -7.15 4.02 -9.95
CA ILE A 67 -6.56 4.34 -8.66
C ILE A 67 -5.06 4.44 -8.84
N TYR A 68 -4.48 5.53 -8.37
CA TYR A 68 -3.05 5.79 -8.36
C TYR A 68 -2.56 5.67 -6.92
N ILE A 69 -1.61 4.76 -6.71
CA ILE A 69 -0.99 4.48 -5.42
C ILE A 69 0.31 5.29 -5.34
N ASN A 70 0.48 6.01 -4.24
CA ASN A 70 1.69 6.73 -3.91
C ASN A 70 2.22 6.20 -2.58
N ILE A 71 3.25 5.36 -2.65
CA ILE A 71 3.88 4.76 -1.48
C ILE A 71 4.61 5.86 -0.70
N LYS A 72 4.47 5.85 0.63
CA LYS A 72 5.23 6.72 1.54
C LYS A 72 6.10 5.82 2.42
N PRO A 73 7.38 5.62 2.05
CA PRO A 73 8.25 4.77 2.84
C PRO A 73 8.48 5.37 4.23
N VAL A 74 8.47 4.51 5.25
CA VAL A 74 9.00 4.80 6.59
C VAL A 74 10.48 4.41 6.61
N TYR A 75 11.29 5.27 7.21
CA TYR A 75 12.72 5.09 7.34
C TYR A 75 13.13 5.15 8.81
N ASP A 76 14.07 4.28 9.19
CA ASP A 76 14.81 4.36 10.44
C ASP A 76 16.13 5.08 10.24
N THR A 77 16.63 5.70 11.30
CA THR A 77 17.96 6.30 11.36
C THR A 77 18.95 5.29 11.91
N LEU A 78 19.75 4.71 11.03
CA LEU A 78 20.85 3.82 11.39
C LEU A 78 22.06 4.63 11.86
N LYS A 79 22.42 4.47 13.13
CA LYS A 79 23.62 5.06 13.72
C LYS A 79 24.86 4.23 13.41
N LEU A 80 25.82 4.82 12.73
CA LEU A 80 27.10 4.18 12.42
C LEU A 80 28.15 4.60 13.44
N VAL A 81 28.54 3.66 14.29
CA VAL A 81 29.55 3.87 15.34
C VAL A 81 30.84 3.15 14.96
N LYS A 82 31.98 3.81 15.14
CA LYS A 82 33.32 3.21 14.99
C LYS A 82 34.13 3.53 16.23
N ASN A 83 34.66 2.49 16.87
CA ASN A 83 35.46 2.62 18.10
C ASN A 83 34.74 3.37 19.24
N GLY A 84 33.41 3.30 19.31
CA GLY A 84 32.61 4.00 20.33
C GLY A 84 32.16 5.41 19.94
N ASP A 85 32.69 5.97 18.85
CA ASP A 85 32.32 7.31 18.38
C ASP A 85 31.33 7.24 17.21
N SER A 86 30.32 8.11 17.23
CA SER A 86 29.37 8.27 16.12
C SER A 86 30.09 8.84 14.90
N VAL A 87 30.08 8.11 13.79
CA VAL A 87 30.77 8.49 12.55
C VAL A 87 29.83 9.11 11.53
N ALA A 88 28.63 8.55 11.41
CA ALA A 88 27.60 9.01 10.48
C ALA A 88 26.24 8.40 10.81
N ASP A 89 25.19 8.99 10.25
CA ASP A 89 23.85 8.42 10.23
C ASP A 89 23.48 8.04 8.79
N SER A 90 22.68 6.98 8.64
CA SER A 90 22.10 6.55 7.37
C SER A 90 20.60 6.31 7.50
N LEU A 91 19.86 6.46 6.41
CA LEU A 91 18.45 6.09 6.35
C LEU A 91 18.29 4.70 5.76
N VAL A 92 17.57 3.83 6.47
CA VAL A 92 17.24 2.48 6.03
C VAL A 92 15.72 2.28 6.10
N LEU A 93 15.15 1.39 5.28
CA LEU A 93 13.72 1.13 5.35
C LEU A 93 13.38 0.54 6.72
N SER A 94 12.34 1.07 7.37
CA SER A 94 11.91 0.54 8.66
C SER A 94 11.29 -0.84 8.51
N LEU A 95 11.50 -1.68 9.52
CA LEU A 95 10.81 -2.97 9.64
C LEU A 95 9.32 -2.81 9.94
N ASP A 96 8.93 -1.71 10.58
CA ASP A 96 7.56 -1.45 10.99
C ASP A 96 7.11 -0.03 10.66
N ASP A 97 5.89 0.30 11.06
CA ASP A 97 5.25 1.52 10.62
C ASP A 97 5.70 2.78 11.37
N LYS A 98 6.71 2.65 12.26
CA LYS A 98 7.30 3.70 13.07
C LYS A 98 8.75 3.95 12.65
N ALA A 99 9.12 5.23 12.69
CA ALA A 99 10.49 5.63 12.44
C ALA A 99 11.25 5.64 13.77
N GLU A 100 12.33 4.90 13.84
CA GLU A 100 13.15 4.76 15.04
C GLU A 100 14.63 5.05 14.74
N SER A 101 15.43 5.18 15.79
CA SER A 101 16.88 5.24 15.66
C SER A 101 17.46 3.92 16.12
N ILE A 102 18.14 3.22 15.21
CA ILE A 102 18.59 1.85 15.41
C ILE A 102 20.12 1.73 15.34
N SER A 103 20.67 0.73 16.00
CA SER A 103 22.08 0.37 15.93
C SER A 103 22.41 -0.49 14.70
N ALA A 104 23.70 -0.66 14.41
CA ALA A 104 24.15 -1.55 13.35
C ALA A 104 23.79 -3.02 13.63
N GLU A 105 23.78 -3.45 14.89
CA GLU A 105 23.38 -4.78 15.31
C GLU A 105 21.88 -5.00 15.11
N GLU A 106 21.04 -4.05 15.51
CA GLU A 106 19.59 -4.09 15.28
C GLU A 106 19.26 -4.14 13.79
N TYR A 107 19.97 -3.36 12.97
CA TYR A 107 19.84 -3.42 11.53
C TYR A 107 20.34 -4.76 10.95
N ALA A 108 21.44 -5.32 11.44
CA ALA A 108 21.90 -6.65 10.99
C ALA A 108 20.87 -7.74 11.33
N MET A 109 20.24 -7.65 12.50
CA MET A 109 19.14 -8.53 12.90
C MET A 109 17.90 -8.34 12.03
N SER A 110 17.62 -7.12 11.57
CA SER A 110 16.47 -6.85 10.69
C SER A 110 16.62 -7.52 9.32
N LEU A 111 17.83 -7.56 8.77
CA LEU A 111 18.14 -8.12 7.45
C LEU A 111 17.93 -9.64 7.35
N ILE A 112 17.99 -10.35 8.48
CA ILE A 112 17.74 -11.80 8.52
C ILE A 112 16.27 -12.15 8.78
N THR A 113 15.41 -11.15 9.04
CA THR A 113 13.98 -11.37 9.16
C THR A 113 13.34 -11.56 7.78
N SER A 114 12.34 -12.43 7.70
CA SER A 114 11.54 -12.66 6.49
C SER A 114 10.40 -11.64 6.33
N GLY A 115 10.47 -10.50 7.04
CA GLY A 115 9.45 -9.47 7.17
C GLY A 115 9.98 -8.07 6.84
N GLY A 116 9.07 -7.10 6.67
CA GLY A 116 9.44 -5.68 6.60
C GLY A 116 8.70 -4.87 5.55
N GLN A 117 9.10 -3.60 5.38
CA GLN A 117 8.50 -2.71 4.39
C GLN A 117 8.95 -3.08 2.96
N SER A 118 8.05 -3.03 1.98
CA SER A 118 8.38 -3.31 0.57
C SER A 118 7.87 -2.25 -0.40
N ILE A 119 8.75 -1.44 -0.96
CA ILE A 119 8.36 -0.36 -1.90
C ILE A 119 7.78 -0.85 -3.24
N ASN A 120 7.83 -2.15 -3.53
CA ASN A 120 7.40 -2.73 -4.82
C ASN A 120 6.24 -3.75 -4.67
N SER A 121 5.63 -3.85 -3.49
CA SER A 121 4.59 -4.85 -3.20
C SER A 121 3.23 -4.53 -3.84
N VAL A 122 2.97 -3.25 -4.13
CA VAL A 122 1.69 -2.77 -4.68
C VAL A 122 1.91 -2.12 -6.05
N PRO A 123 1.11 -2.47 -7.08
CA PRO A 123 1.14 -1.76 -8.35
C PRO A 123 0.77 -0.28 -8.16
N GLU A 124 1.55 0.62 -8.77
CA GLU A 124 1.30 2.07 -8.74
C GLU A 124 -0.05 2.48 -9.33
N ARG A 125 -0.59 1.65 -10.24
CA ARG A 125 -1.83 1.91 -10.96
C ARG A 125 -2.75 0.70 -10.93
N LEU A 126 -3.97 0.90 -10.45
CA LEU A 126 -5.00 -0.12 -10.33
C LEU A 126 -6.28 0.34 -11.03
N TYR A 127 -6.73 -0.40 -12.03
CA TYR A 127 -8.02 -0.16 -12.68
C TYR A 127 -9.15 -0.80 -11.85
N TYR A 128 -10.14 0.00 -11.47
CA TYR A 128 -11.31 -0.46 -10.74
C TYR A 128 -12.44 -0.85 -11.69
N SER A 129 -12.93 -2.08 -11.57
CA SER A 129 -14.12 -2.54 -12.31
C SER A 129 -14.81 -3.66 -11.58
N ARG A 130 -16.14 -3.57 -11.46
CA ARG A 130 -17.00 -4.63 -10.87
C ARG A 130 -16.46 -5.14 -9.51
N LYS A 131 -16.14 -4.21 -8.59
CA LYS A 131 -15.56 -4.48 -7.26
C LYS A 131 -14.21 -5.22 -7.30
N ARG A 132 -13.42 -5.04 -8.37
CA ARG A 132 -12.07 -5.62 -8.51
C ARG A 132 -11.05 -4.53 -8.83
N LEU A 133 -9.82 -4.74 -8.37
CA LEU A 133 -8.67 -3.92 -8.71
C LEU A 133 -7.70 -4.72 -9.57
N MET A 134 -7.47 -4.25 -10.80
CA MET A 134 -6.57 -4.88 -11.75
C MET A 134 -5.31 -4.04 -11.91
N ALA A 135 -4.14 -4.64 -11.71
CA ALA A 135 -2.87 -3.96 -11.96
C ALA A 135 -2.76 -3.51 -13.43
N ILE A 136 -2.36 -2.26 -13.62
CA ILE A 136 -1.94 -1.71 -14.91
C ILE A 136 -0.41 -1.80 -14.95
N ASP A 137 0.15 -2.43 -15.99
CA ASP A 137 1.60 -2.48 -16.19
C ASP A 137 2.16 -1.15 -16.69
N GLU A 138 3.49 -1.05 -16.81
CA GLU A 138 4.18 0.15 -17.29
C GLU A 138 3.70 0.59 -18.68
N ASN A 139 3.38 -0.37 -19.55
CA ASN A 139 2.85 -0.16 -20.90
C ASN A 139 1.36 0.27 -20.93
N GLY A 140 0.73 0.43 -19.77
CA GLY A 140 -0.68 0.82 -19.67
C GLY A 140 -1.67 -0.32 -19.91
N LYS A 141 -1.22 -1.58 -19.98
CA LYS A 141 -2.07 -2.76 -20.19
C LYS A 141 -2.51 -3.37 -18.86
N LEU A 142 -3.73 -3.90 -18.84
CA LEU A 142 -4.27 -4.60 -17.68
C LEU A 142 -3.67 -6.01 -17.54
N LYS A 143 -3.14 -6.33 -16.36
CA LYS A 143 -2.67 -7.68 -16.01
C LYS A 143 -3.84 -8.63 -15.79
N LYS A 144 -4.39 -9.19 -16.88
CA LYS A 144 -5.53 -10.14 -16.87
C LYS A 144 -5.13 -11.62 -16.93
N LYS A 145 -3.86 -11.92 -17.24
CA LYS A 145 -3.37 -13.29 -17.41
C LYS A 145 -3.35 -14.03 -16.07
N LYS A 146 -3.86 -15.26 -16.04
CA LYS A 146 -3.75 -16.13 -14.86
C LYS A 146 -2.29 -16.50 -14.60
N VAL A 147 -1.85 -16.37 -13.36
CA VAL A 147 -0.50 -16.71 -12.89
C VAL A 147 -0.57 -17.78 -11.81
N ARG A 148 0.53 -18.53 -11.65
CA ARG A 148 0.67 -19.57 -10.62
C ARG A 148 1.45 -18.99 -9.45
N GLY A 149 0.95 -19.18 -8.23
CA GLY A 149 1.69 -18.82 -7.01
C GLY A 149 2.76 -19.85 -6.69
N VAL A 150 3.70 -19.50 -5.81
CA VAL A 150 4.92 -20.29 -5.49
C VAL A 150 4.61 -21.74 -5.12
N LEU A 151 3.49 -22.02 -4.43
CA LEU A 151 3.04 -23.38 -4.08
C LEU A 151 1.63 -23.72 -4.58
N ALA A 152 1.05 -22.89 -5.46
CA ALA A 152 -0.33 -23.07 -5.89
C ALA A 152 -0.47 -24.11 -7.01
N LYS A 153 -1.28 -25.14 -6.80
CA LYS A 153 -1.60 -26.12 -7.87
C LYS A 153 -2.37 -25.46 -9.03
N ARG A 154 -3.22 -24.47 -8.75
CA ARG A 154 -4.09 -23.79 -9.71
C ARG A 154 -3.56 -22.39 -10.08
N LYS A 155 -3.87 -21.93 -11.29
CA LYS A 155 -3.58 -20.56 -11.73
C LYS A 155 -4.75 -19.64 -11.39
N HIS A 156 -4.46 -18.48 -10.83
CA HIS A 156 -5.44 -17.45 -10.46
C HIS A 156 -5.14 -16.14 -11.19
N VAL A 157 -6.16 -15.32 -11.43
CA VAL A 157 -5.95 -13.97 -11.96
C VAL A 157 -5.48 -13.08 -10.79
N PRO A 158 -4.45 -12.23 -10.97
CA PRO A 158 -3.83 -11.48 -9.87
C PRO A 158 -4.61 -10.23 -9.44
N TRP A 159 -5.87 -10.06 -9.86
CA TRP A 159 -6.67 -8.93 -9.40
C TRP A 159 -6.98 -9.06 -7.91
N TYR A 160 -7.18 -7.92 -7.26
CA TYR A 160 -7.77 -7.89 -5.94
C TYR A 160 -9.30 -7.86 -6.04
N ILE A 161 -9.97 -8.48 -5.08
CA ILE A 161 -11.42 -8.58 -4.95
C ILE A 161 -11.81 -7.77 -3.71
N LYS A 162 -12.76 -6.84 -3.84
CA LYS A 162 -13.29 -6.08 -2.70
C LYS A 162 -14.01 -7.05 -1.76
N ARG A 163 -13.69 -6.98 -0.47
CA ARG A 163 -14.42 -7.71 0.57
C ARG A 163 -15.78 -7.06 0.73
N GLU A 164 -16.83 -7.88 0.73
CA GLU A 164 -18.17 -7.41 1.09
C GLU A 164 -18.31 -7.52 2.61
N ASN A 165 -18.73 -6.43 3.26
CA ASN A 165 -19.13 -6.48 4.66
C ASN A 165 -20.39 -7.34 4.72
N LYS A 166 -20.31 -8.45 5.45
CA LYS A 166 -21.49 -9.25 5.82
C LYS A 166 -22.16 -8.63 7.03
#